data_AF-A0AAW7ADQ7-F1
#
_entry.id   AF-A0AAW7ADQ7-F1
#
_cell.length_a   1.000
_cell.length_b   1.000
_cell.length_c   1.000
_cell.angle_alpha   90.00
_cell.angle_beta   90.00
_cell.angle_gamma   90.00
#
_symmetry.space_group_name_H-M   'P 1'
#
loop_
_entity.id
_entity.type
_entity.pdbx_description
1 polymer ?
#
loop_
_entity_poly.entity_id
_entity_poly.type
_entity_poly.pdbx_seq_one_letter_code
_entity_poly.pdbx_strand_id
1 'polypeptide(L)'
;MEYHYTNNDRLMQLNDLKGRLTLLIAHLQLNHNDAKIISIYERALFDVDELICNGFNQNQLSNVSDSILDLFNRHKDWVPPLEVGSDGKLSEPQWFLALENYLQPVLKSARKLKELGAR
;
A
#
# COMPACT_ATOMS: atom_id res chain seq x y z
N MET A 1 -8.73 -25.63 10.83
CA MET A 1 -9.91 -24.76 10.98
C MET A 1 -9.82 -23.74 9.87
N GLU A 2 -10.75 -23.75 8.92
CA GLU A 2 -10.86 -22.66 7.93
C GLU A 2 -11.45 -21.45 8.65
N TYR A 3 -10.67 -20.36 8.73
CA TYR A 3 -11.17 -19.10 9.28
C TYR A 3 -11.98 -18.39 8.20
N HIS A 4 -13.31 -18.43 8.31
CA HIS A 4 -14.17 -17.66 7.42
C HIS A 4 -14.24 -16.21 7.90
N TYR A 5 -13.59 -15.32 7.16
CA TYR A 5 -13.67 -13.89 7.45
C TYR A 5 -15.11 -13.38 7.30
N THR A 6 -15.53 -12.56 8.27
CA THR A 6 -16.83 -11.90 8.27
C THR A 6 -16.82 -10.64 7.41
N ASN A 7 -18.00 -10.10 7.09
CA ASN A 7 -18.08 -8.79 6.42
C ASN A 7 -17.51 -7.66 7.28
N ASN A 8 -17.60 -7.77 8.62
CA ASN A 8 -16.98 -6.81 9.52
C ASN A 8 -15.45 -6.86 9.43
N ASP A 9 -14.85 -8.05 9.34
CA ASP A 9 -13.39 -8.18 9.16
C ASP A 9 -12.91 -7.54 7.86
N ARG A 10 -13.65 -7.76 6.77
CA ARG A 10 -13.36 -7.15 5.46
C ARG A 10 -13.49 -5.63 5.51
N LEU A 11 -14.56 -5.11 6.13
CA LEU A 11 -14.76 -3.68 6.30
C LEU A 11 -13.66 -3.05 7.18
N MET A 12 -13.22 -3.73 8.24
CA MET A 12 -12.10 -3.28 9.05
C MET A 12 -10.79 -3.23 8.24
N GLN A 13 -10.53 -4.22 7.38
CA GLN A 13 -9.35 -4.16 6.51
C GLN A 13 -9.43 -3.04 5.46
N LEU A 14 -10.61 -2.76 4.89
CA LEU A 14 -10.79 -1.64 3.98
C LEU A 14 -10.55 -0.29 4.68
N ASN A 15 -11.06 -0.10 5.90
CA ASN A 15 -10.82 1.12 6.67
C ASN A 15 -9.34 1.27 7.08
N ASP A 16 -8.66 0.18 7.44
CA ASP A 16 -7.23 0.18 7.71
C ASP A 16 -6.43 0.56 6.45
N LEU A 17 -6.76 -0.02 5.29
CA LEU A 17 -6.15 0.33 4.02
C LEU A 17 -6.38 1.80 3.67
N LYS A 18 -7.62 2.30 3.82
CA LYS A 18 -7.96 3.72 3.63
C LYS A 18 -7.04 4.62 4.45
N GLY A 19 -6.92 4.36 5.76
CA GLY A 19 -6.08 5.15 6.65
C GLY A 19 -4.61 5.16 6.22
N ARG A 20 -4.07 4.00 5.80
CA ARG A 20 -2.68 3.88 5.34
C ARG A 20 -2.45 4.60 4.01
N LEU A 21 -3.38 4.51 3.07
CA LEU A 21 -3.32 5.23 1.79
C LEU A 21 -3.31 6.74 2.02
N THR A 22 -4.18 7.26 2.89
CA THR A 22 -4.19 8.68 3.26
C THR A 22 -2.84 9.15 3.80
N LEU A 23 -2.20 8.35 4.68
CA LEU A 23 -0.88 8.68 5.24
C LEU A 23 0.22 8.63 4.18
N LEU A 24 0.20 7.64 3.28
CA LEU A 24 1.17 7.53 2.18
C LEU A 24 1.03 8.72 1.22
N ILE A 25 -0.19 9.06 0.81
CA ILE A 25 -0.46 10.20 -0.08
C ILE A 25 0.05 11.49 0.55
N ALA A 26 -0.26 11.74 1.82
CA ALA A 26 0.23 12.92 2.53
C ALA A 26 1.76 12.97 2.59
N HIS A 27 2.42 11.84 2.86
CA HIS A 27 3.88 11.76 2.85
C HIS A 27 4.46 12.05 1.46
N LEU A 28 3.88 11.50 0.39
CA LEU A 28 4.29 11.74 -0.98
C LEU A 28 4.10 13.21 -1.36
N GLN A 29 2.94 13.81 -1.10
CA GLN A 29 2.69 15.23 -1.38
C GLN A 29 3.70 16.16 -0.69
N LEU A 30 4.17 15.81 0.50
CA LEU A 30 5.15 16.61 1.25
C LEU A 30 6.61 16.40 0.78
N ASN A 31 6.99 15.17 0.40
CA ASN A 31 8.41 14.80 0.23
C ASN A 31 8.77 14.38 -1.20
N HIS A 32 7.79 13.92 -1.99
CA HIS A 32 7.94 13.34 -3.31
C HIS A 32 6.86 13.90 -4.22
N ASN A 33 7.08 15.11 -4.76
CA ASN A 33 6.13 15.82 -5.61
C ASN A 33 6.01 15.22 -7.03
N ASP A 34 5.87 13.89 -7.13
CA ASP A 34 5.57 13.17 -8.36
C ASP A 34 4.06 12.99 -8.49
N ALA A 35 3.44 13.91 -9.23
CA ALA A 35 2.00 13.93 -9.44
C ALA A 35 1.45 12.63 -10.01
N LYS A 36 2.22 11.90 -10.85
CA LYS A 36 1.74 10.65 -11.43
C LYS A 36 1.61 9.56 -10.38
N ILE A 37 2.61 9.44 -9.51
CA ILE A 37 2.60 8.47 -8.41
C ILE A 37 1.48 8.79 -7.43
N ILE A 38 1.34 10.07 -7.06
CA ILE A 38 0.29 10.53 -6.15
C ILE A 38 -1.10 10.18 -6.70
N SER A 39 -1.37 10.46 -7.98
CA SER A 39 -2.66 10.17 -8.60
C SER A 39 -3.00 8.67 -8.63
N ILE A 40 -2.02 7.77 -8.70
CA ILE A 40 -2.26 6.32 -8.62
C ILE A 40 -2.83 5.96 -7.24
N TYR A 41 -2.22 6.47 -6.17
CA TYR A 41 -2.69 6.18 -4.81
C TYR A 41 -3.99 6.90 -4.46
N GLU A 42 -4.21 8.12 -4.96
CA GLU A 42 -5.49 8.82 -4.83
C GLU A 42 -6.61 8.05 -5.51
N ARG A 43 -6.34 7.45 -6.68
CA ARG A 43 -7.31 6.59 -7.35
C ARG A 43 -7.63 5.34 -6.52
N ALA A 44 -6.62 4.67 -5.98
CA ALA A 44 -6.82 3.52 -5.11
C ALA A 44 -7.63 3.90 -3.85
N LEU A 45 -7.37 5.07 -3.26
CA LEU A 45 -8.12 5.59 -2.11
C LEU A 45 -9.60 5.82 -2.47
N PHE A 46 -9.88 6.42 -3.63
CA PHE A 46 -11.23 6.59 -4.14
C PHE A 46 -11.95 5.25 -4.30
N ASP A 47 -11.30 4.26 -4.91
CA ASP A 47 -11.91 2.93 -5.11
C ASP A 47 -12.18 2.23 -3.76
N VAL A 48 -11.30 2.37 -2.76
CA VAL A 48 -11.55 1.88 -1.38
C VAL A 48 -12.77 2.56 -0.75
N ASP A 49 -12.88 3.88 -0.89
CA ASP A 49 -14.01 4.63 -0.34
C ASP A 49 -15.35 4.24 -0.97
N GLU A 50 -15.37 4.04 -2.28
CA GLU A 50 -16.56 3.54 -2.99
C GLU A 50 -17.01 2.18 -2.46
N LEU A 51 -16.07 1.27 -2.17
CA LEU A 51 -16.40 -0.05 -1.60
C LEU A 51 -16.93 0.05 -0.17
N ILE A 52 -16.39 0.96 0.66
CA ILE A 52 -16.87 1.17 2.02
C ILE A 52 -18.30 1.72 1.99
N CYS A 53 -18.59 2.69 1.12
CA CYS A 53 -19.88 3.38 1.06
C CYS A 53 -20.98 2.53 0.41
N ASN A 54 -20.67 1.85 -0.70
CA ASN A 54 -21.66 1.15 -1.50
C ASN A 54 -21.74 -0.36 -1.20
N GLY A 55 -20.89 -0.84 -0.29
CA GLY A 55 -20.69 -2.25 -0.05
C GLY A 55 -19.76 -2.89 -1.10
N PHE A 56 -19.33 -4.11 -0.80
CA PHE A 56 -18.32 -4.81 -1.58
C PHE A 56 -18.67 -6.30 -1.72
N ASN A 57 -18.26 -6.86 -2.85
CA ASN A 57 -18.16 -8.29 -3.06
C ASN A 57 -16.70 -8.76 -3.09
N GLN A 58 -16.52 -10.07 -3.10
CA GLN A 58 -15.20 -10.72 -3.02
C GLN A 58 -14.26 -10.34 -4.19
N ASN A 59 -14.79 -10.19 -5.41
CA ASN A 59 -14.00 -9.81 -6.58
C ASN A 59 -13.52 -8.36 -6.49
N GLN A 60 -14.36 -7.47 -5.97
CA GLN A 60 -14.01 -6.06 -5.79
C GLN A 60 -12.87 -5.86 -4.79
N LEU A 61 -12.82 -6.65 -3.71
CA LEU A 61 -11.70 -6.62 -2.75
C LEU A 61 -10.38 -7.05 -3.40
N SER A 62 -10.44 -8.10 -4.25
CA SER A 62 -9.26 -8.57 -4.98
C SER A 62 -8.77 -7.53 -5.99
N ASN A 63 -9.69 -6.89 -6.73
CA ASN A 63 -9.35 -5.86 -7.70
C ASN A 63 -8.68 -4.64 -7.06
N VAL A 64 -9.20 -4.18 -5.91
CA VAL A 64 -8.58 -3.08 -5.17
C VAL A 64 -7.18 -3.47 -4.69
N SER A 65 -6.99 -4.69 -4.17
CA SER A 65 -5.64 -5.16 -3.82
C SER A 65 -4.69 -5.13 -5.01
N ASP A 66 -5.12 -5.55 -6.19
CA ASP A 66 -4.25 -5.64 -7.37
C ASP A 66 -3.93 -4.26 -7.97
N SER A 67 -4.77 -3.26 -7.71
CA SER A 67 -4.54 -1.86 -8.12
C SER A 67 -3.46 -1.14 -7.31
N ILE A 68 -3.11 -1.66 -6.13
CA ILE A 68 -2.11 -1.05 -5.26
C ILE A 68 -0.72 -1.43 -5.75
N LEU A 69 -0.04 -0.44 -6.33
CA LEU A 69 1.25 -0.62 -6.97
C LEU A 69 2.39 -0.57 -5.94
N ASP A 70 3.36 -1.48 -6.06
CA ASP A 70 4.65 -1.33 -5.39
C ASP A 70 5.53 -0.38 -6.21
N LEU A 71 5.94 0.75 -5.62
CA LEU A 71 6.81 1.73 -6.30
C LEU A 71 8.15 1.12 -6.69
N PHE A 72 8.57 0.09 -5.96
CA PHE A 72 9.79 -0.61 -6.21
C PHE A 72 9.44 -1.97 -6.80
N ASN A 73 9.99 -2.29 -7.96
CA ASN A 73 9.85 -3.64 -8.52
C ASN A 73 10.75 -4.61 -7.73
N ARG A 74 10.28 -5.08 -6.56
CA ARG A 74 11.05 -5.91 -5.61
C ARG A 74 11.10 -7.40 -6.01
N HIS A 75 11.62 -7.69 -7.20
CA HIS A 75 11.86 -9.05 -7.69
C HIS A 75 13.17 -9.64 -7.12
N LYS A 76 13.53 -10.86 -7.53
CA LYS A 76 14.56 -11.72 -6.90
C LYS A 76 15.92 -11.06 -6.67
N ASP A 77 16.30 -10.11 -7.52
CA ASP A 77 17.61 -9.44 -7.48
C ASP A 77 17.50 -7.94 -7.15
N TRP A 78 16.36 -7.52 -6.58
CA TRP A 78 16.16 -6.13 -6.22
C TRP A 78 17.07 -5.72 -5.06
N VAL A 79 17.77 -4.61 -5.25
CA VAL A 79 18.61 -3.96 -4.25
C VAL A 79 18.05 -2.56 -4.00
N PRO A 80 17.86 -2.15 -2.75
CA PRO A 80 17.43 -0.80 -2.42
C PRO A 80 18.46 0.24 -2.93
N PRO A 81 18.05 1.49 -3.12
CA PRO A 81 19.02 2.57 -3.32
C PRO A 81 19.99 2.62 -2.14
N LEU A 82 21.28 2.77 -2.42
CA LEU A 82 22.33 2.90 -1.40
C LEU A 82 23.07 4.22 -1.57
N GLU A 83 23.43 4.84 -0.45
CA GLU A 83 24.29 6.01 -0.38
C GLU A 83 25.54 5.72 0.46
N VAL A 84 26.64 6.39 0.11
CA VAL A 84 27.89 6.30 0.87
C VAL A 84 27.81 7.29 2.02
N GLY A 85 27.83 6.78 3.25
CA GLY A 85 27.89 7.58 4.47
C GLY A 85 29.25 8.24 4.67
N SER A 86 29.32 9.17 5.63
CA SER A 86 30.58 9.85 5.98
C SER A 86 31.67 8.91 6.53
N ASP A 87 31.29 7.71 6.98
CA ASP A 87 32.17 6.63 7.40
C ASP A 87 32.59 5.70 6.25
N GLY A 88 32.21 6.01 5.01
CA GLY A 88 32.50 5.22 3.82
C GLY A 88 31.65 3.97 3.66
N LYS A 89 30.68 3.71 4.56
CA LYS A 89 29.78 2.56 4.46
C LYS A 89 28.60 2.85 3.57
N LEU A 90 28.10 1.80 2.90
CA LEU A 90 26.86 1.86 2.15
C LEU A 90 25.67 1.63 3.09
N SER A 91 24.70 2.52 3.03
CA SER A 91 23.42 2.39 3.74
C SER A 91 22.26 2.84 2.86
N GLU A 92 21.05 2.38 3.17
CA GLU A 92 19.85 2.92 2.53
C GLU A 92 19.66 4.39 2.92
N PRO A 93 19.28 5.26 1.97
CA PRO A 93 19.10 6.67 2.24
C PRO A 93 17.87 6.92 3.11
N GLN A 94 17.92 7.94 3.95
CA GLN A 94 16.83 8.25 4.89
C GLN A 94 15.48 8.51 4.20
N TRP A 95 15.49 9.11 3.00
CA TRP A 95 14.25 9.32 2.23
C TRP A 95 13.59 7.99 1.84
N PHE A 96 14.39 6.96 1.52
CA PHE A 96 13.89 5.64 1.14
C PHE A 96 13.28 4.94 2.35
N LEU A 97 14.00 4.92 3.48
CA LEU A 97 13.51 4.38 4.74
C LEU A 97 12.22 5.08 5.20
N ALA A 98 12.16 6.41 5.08
CA ALA A 98 10.97 7.18 5.41
C ALA A 98 9.78 6.77 4.54
N LEU A 99 9.96 6.69 3.22
CA LEU A 99 8.91 6.25 2.29
C LEU A 99 8.44 4.82 2.59
N GLU A 100 9.38 3.90 2.84
CA GLU A 100 9.09 2.49 3.15
C GLU A 100 8.20 2.34 4.38
N ASN A 101 8.37 3.20 5.38
CA ASN A 101 7.52 3.20 6.59
C ASN A 101 6.03 3.47 6.28
N TYR A 102 5.72 4.12 5.15
CA TYR A 102 4.35 4.36 4.69
C TYR A 102 3.91 3.36 3.61
N LEU A 103 4.81 3.00 2.70
CA LEU A 103 4.50 2.11 1.58
C LEU A 103 4.32 0.64 2.03
N GLN A 104 5.23 0.11 2.87
CA GLN A 104 5.16 -1.28 3.31
C GLN A 104 3.84 -1.64 4.00
N PRO A 105 3.30 -0.80 4.91
CA PRO A 105 2.01 -1.08 5.50
C PRO A 105 0.86 -1.09 4.49
N VAL A 106 0.86 -0.20 3.49
CA VAL A 106 -0.16 -0.20 2.42
C VAL A 106 -0.11 -1.52 1.64
N LEU A 107 1.09 -1.97 1.24
CA LEU A 107 1.27 -3.24 0.51
C LEU A 107 0.85 -4.47 1.34
N LYS A 108 1.13 -4.45 2.65
CA LYS A 108 0.69 -5.52 3.57
C LYS A 108 -0.82 -5.58 3.70
N SER A 109 -1.50 -4.44 3.86
CA SER A 109 -2.96 -4.39 3.92
C SER A 109 -3.61 -4.77 2.60
N ALA A 110 -3.03 -4.38 1.46
CA ALA A 110 -3.46 -4.82 0.14
C ALA A 110 -3.39 -6.35 0.02
N ARG A 111 -2.22 -6.95 0.32
CA ARG A 111 -2.05 -8.41 0.28
C ARG A 111 -3.04 -9.14 1.17
N LYS A 112 -3.32 -8.61 2.36
CA LYS A 112 -4.33 -9.17 3.24
C LYS A 112 -5.72 -9.11 2.63
N LEU A 113 -6.11 -8.00 1.98
CA LEU A 113 -7.37 -7.94 1.23
C LEU A 113 -7.43 -8.96 0.09
N LYS A 114 -6.30 -9.26 -0.57
CA LYS A 114 -6.21 -10.35 -1.56
C LYS A 114 -6.46 -11.71 -0.94
N GLU A 115 -5.93 -11.99 0.25
CA GLU A 115 -6.19 -13.23 0.99
C GLU A 115 -7.67 -13.33 1.41
N LEU A 116 -8.30 -12.21 1.78
CA LEU A 116 -9.74 -12.14 2.08
C LEU A 116 -10.63 -12.29 0.85
N GLY A 117 -10.10 -11.92 -0.31
CA GLY A 117 -10.71 -12.03 -1.63
C GLY A 117 -10.48 -13.40 -2.30
N ALA A 118 -9.43 -14.12 -1.91
CA ALA A 118 -9.16 -15.47 -2.39
C ALA A 118 -10.15 -16.46 -1.77
N ARG A 119 -10.58 -17.45 -2.56
CA ARG A 119 -11.57 -18.47 -2.18
C ARG A 119 -11.09 -19.35 -1.03
#